data_AF-A0A2V4BRS0-F1
#
_entry.id   AF-A0A2V4BRS0-F1
#
_cell.length_a   1.000
_cell.length_b   1.000
_cell.length_c   1.000
_cell.angle_alpha   90.00
_cell.angle_beta   90.00
_cell.angle_gamma   90.00
#
_symmetry.space_group_name_H-M   'P 1'
#
loop_
_entity.id
_entity.type
_entity.pdbx_description
1 polymer ?
#
loop_
_entity_poly.entity_id
_entity_poly.type
_entity_poly.pdbx_seq_one_letter_code
_entity_poly.pdbx_strand_id
1 'polypeptide(L)'
;MIIDSLIIRYLCDLDDRKTVRQITENVYMQYFLGYSSFSDELPFEASIFVWFRKRLGLEQINIINERIAKIKAKLEKSTILHRSGF
;
A
#
# COMPACT_ATOMS: atom_id res chain seq x y z
N MET A 1 -1.08 8.02 4.71
CA MET A 1 -2.12 7.45 5.59
C MET A 1 -2.83 6.20 5.04
N ILE A 2 -3.68 6.25 3.99
CA ILE A 2 -4.51 5.06 3.64
C ILE A 2 -3.69 3.91 3.04
N ILE A 3 -2.78 4.18 2.10
CA ILE A 3 -1.91 3.16 1.50
C ILE A 3 -1.00 2.54 2.57
N ASP A 4 -0.42 3.37 3.42
CA ASP A 4 0.45 2.94 4.52
C ASP A 4 -0.33 2.08 5.54
N SER A 5 -1.59 2.44 5.82
CA SER A 5 -2.48 1.63 6.66
C SER A 5 -2.84 0.29 6.03
N LEU A 6 -2.95 0.22 4.70
CA LEU A 6 -3.16 -1.03 3.98
C LEU A 6 -1.92 -1.94 4.05
N ILE A 7 -0.73 -1.34 4.03
CA ILE A 7 0.53 -2.05 4.24
C ILE A 7 0.54 -2.64 5.66
N ILE A 8 0.24 -1.84 6.69
CA ILE A 8 0.14 -2.32 8.08
C ILE A 8 -0.89 -3.46 8.17
N ARG A 9 -2.10 -3.27 7.62
CA ARG A 9 -3.17 -4.29 7.59
C ARG A 9 -2.67 -5.61 7.03
N TYR A 10 -1.93 -5.56 5.91
CA TYR A 10 -1.41 -6.73 5.23
C TYR A 10 -0.25 -7.39 6.00
N LEU A 11 0.70 -6.61 6.50
CA LEU A 11 1.87 -7.12 7.22
C LEU A 11 1.51 -7.73 8.57
N CYS A 12 0.51 -7.17 9.25
CA CYS A 12 0.07 -7.64 10.56
C CYS A 12 -1.09 -8.65 10.48
N ASP A 13 -1.56 -8.99 9.28
CA ASP A 13 -2.69 -9.88 9.03
C ASP A 13 -3.94 -9.53 9.87
N LEU A 14 -4.36 -8.26 9.78
CA LEU A 14 -5.43 -7.70 10.59
C LEU A 14 -6.72 -7.45 9.79
N ASP A 15 -7.85 -7.56 10.50
CA ASP A 15 -9.14 -7.05 10.03
C ASP A 15 -9.14 -5.52 9.94
N ASP A 16 -9.99 -4.95 9.08
CA ASP A 16 -10.10 -3.51 8.86
C ASP A 16 -10.28 -2.72 10.18
N ARG A 17 -11.23 -3.11 11.03
CA ARG A 17 -11.49 -2.44 12.32
C ARG A 17 -10.34 -2.62 13.32
N LYS A 18 -9.73 -3.81 13.35
CA LYS A 18 -8.58 -4.09 14.23
C LYS A 18 -7.37 -3.26 13.83
N THR A 19 -7.16 -3.07 12.53
CA THR A 19 -6.07 -2.25 12.00
C THR A 19 -6.19 -0.81 12.47
N VAL A 20 -7.37 -0.20 12.33
CA VAL A 20 -7.61 1.18 12.79
C VAL A 20 -7.31 1.30 14.28
N ARG A 21 -7.78 0.34 15.08
CA ARG A 21 -7.55 0.33 16.52
C ARG A 21 -6.07 0.17 16.89
N GLN A 22 -5.35 -0.75 16.25
CA GLN A 22 -3.92 -0.95 16.50
C GLN A 22 -3.09 0.27 16.13
N ILE A 23 -3.46 0.98 15.06
CA ILE A 23 -2.83 2.25 14.69
C ILE A 23 -3.01 3.29 15.81
N THR A 24 -4.22 3.45 16.35
CA THR A 24 -4.47 4.38 17.46
C THR A 24 -3.68 4.00 18.72
N GLU A 25 -3.45 2.72 18.98
CA GLU A 25 -2.75 2.24 20.18
C GLU A 25 -1.21 2.24 20.04
N ASN A 26 -0.66 2.37 18.82
CA ASN A 26 0.77 2.20 18.56
C ASN A 26 1.40 3.45 17.91
N VAL A 27 2.21 4.18 18.69
CA VAL A 27 2.90 5.39 18.23
C VAL A 27 3.82 5.17 17.02
N TYR A 28 4.44 3.99 16.89
CA TYR A 28 5.29 3.68 15.74
C TYR A 28 4.47 3.53 14.45
N MET A 29 3.27 2.95 14.54
CA MET A 29 2.35 2.88 13.40
C MET A 29 1.86 4.28 13.02
N GLN A 30 1.60 5.16 13.98
CA GLN A 30 1.22 6.55 13.71
C GLN A 30 2.34 7.34 13.02
N TYR A 31 3.59 7.21 13.49
CA TYR A 31 4.72 7.84 12.82
C TYR A 31 4.96 7.28 11.42
N PHE A 32 4.78 5.97 11.22
CA PHE A 32 4.81 5.38 9.88
C PHE A 32 3.74 5.98 8.95
N LEU A 33 2.58 6.34 9.51
CA LEU A 33 1.49 7.01 8.79
C LEU A 33 1.73 8.50 8.53
N GLY A 34 2.83 9.06 9.07
CA GLY A 34 3.23 10.45 8.90
C GLY A 34 2.72 11.40 9.99
N TYR A 35 2.31 10.88 11.15
CA TYR A 35 1.88 11.72 12.27
C TYR A 35 3.08 12.48 12.82
N SER A 36 2.88 13.74 13.24
CA SER A 36 3.94 14.53 13.90
C SER A 36 4.02 14.28 15.41
N SER A 37 2.96 13.74 16.00
CA SER A 37 2.85 13.42 17.42
C SER A 37 1.85 12.28 17.64
N PHE A 38 1.89 11.67 18.82
CA PHE A 38 0.88 10.70 19.22
C PHE A 38 -0.52 11.32 19.26
N SER A 39 -1.51 10.57 18.79
CA SER A 39 -2.94 10.88 18.88
C SER A 39 -3.71 9.62 19.28
N ASP A 40 -4.63 9.76 20.23
CA ASP A 40 -5.53 8.68 20.67
C ASP A 40 -6.86 8.66 19.89
N GLU A 41 -6.99 9.52 18.88
CA GLU A 41 -8.15 9.52 17.99
C GLU A 41 -8.07 8.39 16.95
N LEU A 42 -9.23 7.96 16.46
CA LEU A 42 -9.28 7.01 15.35
C LEU A 42 -8.71 7.70 14.10
N PRO A 43 -7.71 7.12 13.41
CA PRO A 43 -7.08 7.76 12.26
C PRO A 43 -8.06 7.95 11.10
N PHE A 44 -9.08 7.07 10.98
CA PHE A 44 -10.15 7.11 9.99
C PHE A 44 -11.19 6.02 10.28
N GLU A 45 -12.36 6.08 9.62
CA GLU A 45 -13.34 5.00 9.71
C GLU A 45 -12.91 3.76 8.93
N ALA A 46 -13.11 2.57 9.51
CA ALA A 46 -12.78 1.29 8.88
C ALA A 46 -13.49 1.05 7.52
N SER A 47 -14.60 1.75 7.26
CA SER A 47 -15.34 1.74 5.99
C SER A 47 -14.48 2.18 4.80
N ILE A 48 -13.43 2.98 5.03
CA ILE A 48 -12.50 3.42 4.00
C ILE A 48 -11.74 2.26 3.36
N PHE A 49 -11.41 1.22 4.12
CA PHE A 49 -10.78 0.02 3.55
C PHE A 49 -11.70 -0.68 2.54
N VAL A 50 -13.01 -0.76 2.84
CA VAL A 50 -14.01 -1.33 1.93
C VAL A 50 -14.16 -0.46 0.69
N TRP A 51 -14.28 0.86 0.86
CA TRP A 51 -14.37 1.81 -0.25
C TRP A 51 -13.14 1.69 -1.17
N PHE A 52 -11.95 1.60 -0.58
CA PHE A 52 -10.70 1.49 -1.33
C PHE A 52 -10.63 0.18 -2.11
N ARG A 53 -11.02 -0.95 -1.52
CA ARG A 53 -11.08 -2.24 -2.23
C ARG A 53 -12.09 -2.21 -3.38
N LYS A 54 -13.26 -1.59 -3.19
CA LYS A 54 -14.26 -1.41 -4.25
C LYS A 54 -13.73 -0.50 -5.37
N ARG A 55 -12.99 0.55 -5.02
CA ARG A 55 -12.38 1.49 -5.96
C ARG A 55 -11.25 0.84 -6.76
N LEU A 56 -10.43 0.00 -6.12
CA LEU A 56 -9.43 -0.86 -6.75
C LEU A 56 -10.04 -2.19 -7.23
N GLY A 57 -11.15 -2.10 -7.94
CA GLY A 57 -11.76 -3.26 -8.57
C GLY A 57 -10.84 -3.90 -9.62
N LEU A 58 -11.33 -4.99 -10.21
CA LEU A 58 -10.61 -5.81 -11.20
C LEU A 58 -9.96 -4.99 -12.33
N GLU A 59 -10.65 -3.96 -12.83
CA GLU A 59 -10.16 -3.10 -13.90
C GLU A 59 -8.89 -2.33 -13.48
N GLN A 60 -8.91 -1.71 -12.31
CA GLN A 60 -7.75 -0.95 -11.79
C GLN A 60 -6.57 -1.87 -11.50
N ILE A 61 -6.84 -3.06 -10.96
CA ILE A 61 -5.82 -4.08 -10.72
C ILE A 61 -5.21 -4.54 -12.05
N ASN A 62 -6.03 -4.74 -13.08
CA ASN A 62 -5.54 -5.16 -14.39
C ASN A 62 -4.64 -4.08 -15.04
N ILE A 63 -5.03 -2.81 -14.93
CA ILE A 63 -4.20 -1.68 -15.40
C ILE A 63 -2.84 -1.65 -14.67
N ILE A 64 -2.84 -1.91 -13.36
CA ILE A 64 -1.61 -1.97 -12.57
C ILE A 64 -0.74 -3.14 -13.04
N ASN A 65 -1.31 -4.33 -13.23
CA ASN A 65 -0.60 -5.52 -13.70
C ASN A 65 0.04 -5.29 -15.08
N GLU A 66 -0.70 -4.70 -16.02
CA GLU A 66 -0.17 -4.36 -17.34
C GLU A 66 0.99 -3.36 -17.27
N ARG A 67 0.90 -2.35 -16.40
CA ARG A 67 1.98 -1.39 -16.19
C ARG A 67 3.22 -2.06 -15.61
N ILE A 68 3.06 -2.92 -14.61
CA ILE A 68 4.17 -3.68 -14.00
C ILE A 68 4.84 -4.56 -15.06
N ALA A 69 4.06 -5.27 -15.88
CA ALA A 69 4.58 -6.10 -16.96
C ALA A 69 5.37 -5.28 -18.00
N LYS A 70 4.86 -4.11 -18.40
CA LYS A 70 5.56 -3.19 -19.32
C LYS A 70 6.87 -2.67 -18.73
N ILE A 71 6.87 -2.29 -17.44
CA ILE A 71 8.08 -1.83 -16.74
C ILE A 71 9.13 -2.95 -16.69
N LYS A 72 8.72 -4.18 -16.34
CA LYS A 72 9.60 -5.36 -16.32
C LYS A 72 10.23 -5.61 -17.69
N ALA A 73 9.41 -5.62 -18.75
CA ALA A 73 9.92 -5.82 -20.12
C ALA A 73 10.89 -4.71 -20.56
N LYS A 74 10.68 -3.46 -20.13
CA LYS A 74 11.61 -2.36 -20.40
C LYS A 74 12.94 -2.54 -19.67
N LEU A 75 12.90 -2.93 -18.40
CA LEU A 75 14.09 -3.20 -17.57
C LEU A 75 14.93 -4.36 -18.13
N GLU A 76 14.27 -5.43 -18.59
CA GLU A 76 14.94 -6.57 -19.22
C GLU A 76 15.64 -6.16 -20.52
N LYS A 77 14.98 -5.39 -21.39
CA LYS A 77 15.59 -4.86 -22.63
C LYS A 77 16.80 -3.97 -22.36
N SER A 78 16.75 -3.08 -21.36
CA SER A 78 17.90 -2.25 -20.99
C SER A 78 19.06 -3.06 -20.40
N THR A 79 18.75 -4.13 -19.66
CA THR A 79 19.77 -5.02 -19.09
C THR A 79 20.49 -5.83 -20.17
N ILE A 80 19.75 -6.29 -21.19
CA ILE A 80 20.31 -7.01 -22.34
C ILE A 80 21.18 -6.09 -23.20
N LEU A 81 20.73 -4.86 -23.46
CA LEU A 81 21.49 -3.87 -24.24
C LEU A 81 22.82 -3.48 -23.58
N HIS A 82 22.88 -3.43 -22.25
CA HIS A 82 24.11 -3.14 -21.52
C HIS A 82 25.09 -4.32 -21.50
N ARG A 83 24.62 -5.55 -21.73
CA ARG A 83 25.47 -6.77 -21.77
C ARG A 83 25.97 -7.13 -23.16
N SER A 84 25.34 -6.65 -24.23
CA SER A 84 25.76 -6.86 -25.62
C SER A 84 26.73 -5.78 -26.15
N GLY A 85 27.17 -4.85 -25.29
CA GLY A 85 28.09 -3.75 -25.63
C GLY A 85 29.56 -4.01 -25.32
N PHE A 86 29.94 -5.26 -25.06
CA PHE A 86 31.32 -5.74 -25.03
C PHE A 86 31.46 -6.93 -25.98
#